data_AF-A0A9D5VB45-F1
#
_entry.id   AF-A0A9D5VB45-F1
#
_cell.length_a   1.000
_cell.length_b   1.000
_cell.length_c   1.000
_cell.angle_alpha   90.00
_cell.angle_beta   90.00
_cell.angle_gamma   90.00
#
_symmetry.space_group_name_H-M   'P 1'
#
loop_
_entity.id
_entity.type
_entity.pdbx_description
1 polymer ?
#
loop_
_entity_poly.entity_id
_entity_poly.type
_entity_poly.pdbx_seq_one_letter_code
_entity_poly.pdbx_strand_id
1 'polypeptide(L)'
;MAVRALGILSFIFAIQWAVPSLAEEAGNARPASIPNADELIQHCWDISEEKRASGVTAEMRKGALESALCLKTEVAAQAEALIKTTSVSKEEISALLENINAAYGRLYWLMFNENKACTPSCGTMNQAMHNAYVARAYEFILKDLIRLRKEHGV
;
A
#
# COMPACT_ATOMS: atom_id res chain seq x y z
N MET A 1 -31.84 -77.35 15.08
CA MET A 1 -31.33 -76.72 16.32
C MET A 1 -30.56 -75.49 15.85
N ALA A 2 -31.05 -74.24 15.90
CA ALA A 2 -31.49 -73.47 17.08
C ALA A 2 -30.32 -73.46 18.11
N VAL A 3 -29.67 -72.35 18.52
CA VAL A 3 -30.15 -70.99 18.87
C VAL A 3 -28.92 -70.07 19.17
N ARG A 4 -29.01 -68.78 18.78
CA ARG A 4 -28.42 -67.50 19.32
C ARG A 4 -26.90 -67.33 19.42
N ALA A 5 -26.26 -66.27 18.89
CA ALA A 5 -26.45 -64.80 18.97
C ALA A 5 -25.86 -64.14 20.25
N LEU A 6 -24.82 -63.33 20.07
CA LEU A 6 -24.36 -62.17 20.85
C LEU A 6 -23.24 -61.51 20.01
N GLY A 7 -23.47 -60.36 19.36
CA GLY A 7 -23.38 -59.02 19.95
C GLY A 7 -21.91 -58.58 19.88
N ILE A 8 -21.52 -57.51 19.18
CA ILE A 8 -21.70 -56.12 19.61
C ILE A 8 -21.49 -55.17 18.41
N LEU A 9 -22.56 -54.40 18.16
CA LEU A 9 -22.67 -53.03 17.66
C LEU A 9 -21.51 -52.39 16.88
N SER A 10 -21.75 -52.24 15.58
CA SER A 10 -21.21 -51.18 14.74
C SER A 10 -21.68 -49.80 15.23
N PHE A 11 -20.74 -48.89 15.45
CA PHE A 11 -20.99 -47.44 15.45
C PHE A 11 -19.94 -46.79 14.55
N ILE A 12 -20.24 -46.69 13.25
CA ILE A 12 -19.54 -45.75 12.38
C ILE A 12 -20.39 -44.48 12.37
N PHE A 13 -19.93 -43.49 13.12
CA PHE A 13 -20.50 -42.15 13.16
C PHE A 13 -20.12 -41.45 11.85
N ALA A 14 -20.98 -41.51 10.84
CA ALA A 14 -20.82 -40.73 9.61
C ALA A 14 -21.19 -39.28 9.93
N ILE A 15 -20.19 -38.45 10.28
CA ILE A 15 -20.37 -37.01 10.38
C ILE A 15 -20.45 -36.48 8.95
N GLN A 16 -21.67 -36.36 8.42
CA GLN A 16 -21.97 -35.56 7.24
C GLN A 16 -21.76 -34.09 7.60
N TRP A 17 -20.52 -33.61 7.47
CA TRP A 17 -20.29 -32.18 7.33
C TRP A 17 -20.86 -31.77 5.98
N ALA A 18 -22.01 -31.11 6.01
CA ALA A 18 -22.51 -30.36 4.87
C ALA A 18 -21.42 -29.34 4.50
N VAL A 19 -20.67 -29.60 3.44
CA VAL A 19 -19.81 -28.60 2.83
C VAL A 19 -20.76 -27.65 2.11
N PRO A 20 -20.92 -26.39 2.53
CA PRO A 20 -21.61 -25.43 1.68
C PRO A 20 -20.80 -25.34 0.39
N SER A 21 -21.42 -25.73 -0.73
CA SER A 21 -20.90 -25.41 -2.05
C SER A 21 -20.83 -23.89 -2.14
N LEU A 22 -19.62 -23.33 -2.05
CA LEU A 22 -19.35 -22.00 -2.56
C LEU A 22 -19.53 -22.09 -4.07
N ALA A 23 -20.79 -21.94 -4.51
CA ALA A 23 -21.08 -21.56 -5.87
C ALA A 23 -20.37 -20.23 -6.08
N GLU A 24 -19.37 -20.23 -6.97
CA GLU A 24 -18.83 -19.01 -7.55
C GLU A 24 -20.00 -18.21 -8.10
N GLU A 25 -20.38 -17.14 -7.40
CA GLU A 25 -20.99 -16.02 -8.08
C GLU A 25 -19.92 -15.45 -9.03
N ALA A 26 -19.92 -15.95 -10.26
CA ALA A 26 -19.48 -15.21 -11.43
C ALA A 26 -20.45 -14.02 -11.65
N GLY A 27 -20.57 -13.18 -10.62
CA GLY A 27 -21.26 -11.91 -10.67
C GLY A 27 -20.31 -10.94 -11.35
N ASN A 28 -20.57 -10.72 -12.65
CA ASN A 28 -20.14 -9.59 -13.47
C ASN A 28 -19.44 -8.49 -12.65
N ALA A 29 -18.14 -8.65 -12.37
CA ALA A 29 -17.38 -7.65 -11.65
C ALA A 29 -17.28 -6.45 -12.59
N ARG A 30 -18.10 -5.42 -12.36
CA ARG A 30 -17.82 -4.10 -12.92
C ARG A 30 -16.35 -3.82 -12.64
N PRO A 31 -15.57 -3.35 -13.64
CA PRO A 31 -14.21 -2.89 -13.37
C PRO A 31 -14.27 -1.98 -12.15
N ALA A 32 -13.46 -2.25 -11.13
CA ALA A 32 -13.40 -1.41 -9.94
C ALA A 32 -13.26 0.03 -10.42
N SER A 33 -14.17 0.91 -10.01
CA SER A 33 -14.18 2.29 -10.50
C SER A 33 -12.80 2.91 -10.32
N ILE A 34 -12.19 3.36 -11.41
CA ILE A 34 -10.84 3.93 -11.36
C ILE A 34 -10.91 5.21 -10.51
N PRO A 35 -10.15 5.29 -9.39
CA PRO A 35 -10.28 6.39 -8.45
C PRO A 35 -9.77 7.72 -9.02
N ASN A 36 -10.10 8.82 -8.33
CA ASN A 36 -9.54 10.13 -8.61
C ASN A 36 -8.18 10.28 -7.89
N ALA A 37 -7.12 10.58 -8.65
CA ALA A 37 -5.79 10.74 -8.11
C ALA A 37 -5.71 11.90 -7.09
N ASP A 38 -6.37 13.02 -7.38
CA ASP A 38 -6.30 14.20 -6.51
C ASP A 38 -7.02 13.94 -5.17
N GLU A 39 -8.09 13.15 -5.17
CA GLU A 39 -8.80 12.75 -3.93
C GLU A 39 -7.94 11.83 -3.06
N LEU A 40 -7.26 10.84 -3.66
CA LEU A 40 -6.34 9.97 -2.93
C LEU A 40 -5.13 10.75 -2.38
N ILE A 41 -4.59 11.67 -3.17
CA ILE A 41 -3.48 12.53 -2.75
C ILE A 41 -3.92 13.40 -1.59
N GLN A 42 -5.07 14.07 -1.71
CA GLN A 42 -5.60 14.92 -0.66
C GLN A 42 -5.82 14.13 0.62
N HIS A 43 -6.44 12.94 0.53
CA HIS A 43 -6.61 12.05 1.67
C HIS A 43 -5.29 11.76 2.39
N CYS A 44 -4.23 11.38 1.66
CA CYS A 44 -2.92 11.09 2.25
C CYS A 44 -2.22 12.31 2.86
N TRP A 45 -2.55 13.52 2.43
CA TRP A 45 -2.08 14.74 3.10
C TRP A 45 -2.92 15.10 4.32
N ASP A 46 -4.22 14.86 4.28
CA ASP A 46 -5.14 15.18 5.37
C ASP A 46 -4.86 14.34 6.62
N ILE A 47 -4.52 13.05 6.46
CA ILE A 47 -4.28 12.15 7.60
C ILE A 47 -3.22 12.65 8.60
N SER A 48 -2.29 13.48 8.15
CA SER A 48 -1.16 13.94 8.97
C SER A 48 -1.08 15.47 9.09
N GLU A 49 -2.14 16.19 8.70
CA GLU A 49 -2.14 17.67 8.60
C GLU A 49 -1.71 18.32 9.90
N GLU A 50 -2.34 17.92 11.00
CA GLU A 50 -2.03 18.41 12.34
C GLU A 50 -0.54 18.29 12.67
N LYS A 51 0.08 17.14 12.35
CA LYS A 51 1.51 16.90 12.61
C LYS A 51 2.40 17.78 11.77
N ARG A 52 2.09 17.93 10.48
CA ARG A 52 2.85 18.80 9.56
C ARG A 52 2.69 20.29 9.89
N ALA A 53 1.54 20.69 10.41
CA ALA A 53 1.24 22.06 10.80
C ALA A 53 1.68 22.41 12.24
N SER A 54 2.17 21.44 13.02
CA SER A 54 2.47 21.59 14.45
C SER A 54 3.54 22.62 14.82
N GLY A 55 4.39 23.02 13.87
CA GLY A 55 5.58 23.84 14.14
C GLY A 55 6.70 23.11 14.89
N VAL A 56 6.48 21.85 15.31
CA VAL A 56 7.46 21.01 15.99
C VAL A 56 8.13 20.12 14.95
N THR A 57 9.41 20.37 14.64
CA THR A 57 10.10 19.72 13.52
C THR A 57 10.08 18.18 13.57
N ALA A 58 10.06 17.59 14.76
CA ALA A 58 9.94 16.14 14.93
C ALA A 58 8.56 15.61 14.49
N GLU A 59 7.48 16.28 14.90
CA GLU A 59 6.12 15.94 14.46
C GLU A 59 5.95 16.24 12.98
N MET A 60 6.50 17.34 12.49
CA MET A 60 6.47 17.64 11.05
C MET A 60 7.14 16.54 10.22
N ARG A 61 8.29 16.04 10.66
CA ARG A 61 8.98 14.92 10.01
C ARG A 61 8.15 13.64 10.04
N LYS A 62 7.50 13.36 11.17
CA LYS A 62 6.59 12.21 11.32
C LYS A 62 5.38 12.33 10.40
N GLY A 63 4.73 13.49 10.36
CA GLY A 63 3.58 13.72 9.47
C GLY A 63 3.96 13.61 8.00
N ALA A 64 5.11 14.16 7.59
CA ALA A 64 5.62 13.98 6.24
C ALA A 64 5.89 12.50 5.89
N LEU A 65 6.39 11.72 6.85
CA LEU A 65 6.58 10.27 6.66
C LEU A 65 5.23 9.54 6.52
N GLU A 66 4.24 9.87 7.35
CA GLU A 66 2.90 9.28 7.28
C GLU A 66 2.25 9.53 5.92
N SER A 67 2.33 10.76 5.39
CA SER A 67 1.84 11.06 4.03
C SER A 67 2.60 10.29 2.94
N ALA A 68 3.93 10.20 3.05
CA ALA A 68 4.74 9.43 2.10
C ALA A 68 4.37 7.94 2.09
N LEU A 69 4.12 7.34 3.26
CA LEU A 69 3.74 5.93 3.39
C LEU A 69 2.31 5.67 2.87
N CYS A 70 1.37 6.59 3.12
CA CYS A 70 0.03 6.53 2.54
C CYS A 70 0.10 6.56 1.02
N LEU A 71 0.80 7.55 0.44
CA LEU A 71 0.96 7.67 -1.02
C LEU A 71 1.68 6.47 -1.62
N LYS A 72 2.71 5.94 -0.96
CA LYS A 72 3.38 4.70 -1.39
C LYS A 72 2.38 3.53 -1.48
N THR A 73 1.50 3.42 -0.50
CA THR A 73 0.47 2.37 -0.46
C THR A 73 -0.51 2.52 -1.61
N GLU A 74 -0.98 3.74 -1.86
CA GLU A 74 -1.86 4.03 -3.00
C GLU A 74 -1.17 3.74 -4.34
N VAL A 75 0.08 4.17 -4.52
CA VAL A 75 0.87 3.84 -5.71
C VAL A 75 0.98 2.34 -5.91
N ALA A 76 1.27 1.57 -4.86
CA ALA A 76 1.36 0.11 -4.95
C ALA A 76 0.02 -0.51 -5.38
N ALA A 77 -1.10 -0.05 -4.81
CA ALA A 77 -2.43 -0.53 -5.15
C ALA A 77 -2.82 -0.21 -6.60
N GLN A 78 -2.54 1.02 -7.07
CA GLN A 78 -2.82 1.41 -8.44
C GLN A 78 -1.90 0.72 -9.45
N ALA A 79 -0.64 0.44 -9.06
CA ALA A 79 0.30 -0.32 -9.87
C ALA A 79 -0.14 -1.78 -10.00
N GLU A 80 -0.60 -2.42 -8.92
CA GLU A 80 -1.14 -3.79 -8.94
C GLU A 80 -2.39 -3.90 -9.84
N ALA A 81 -3.22 -2.85 -9.89
CA ALA A 81 -4.38 -2.80 -10.77
C ALA A 81 -4.02 -2.62 -12.26
N LEU A 82 -2.91 -1.95 -12.57
CA LEU A 82 -2.48 -1.64 -13.94
C LEU A 82 -1.50 -2.68 -14.53
N ILE A 83 -0.54 -3.13 -13.74
CA ILE A 83 0.59 -3.97 -14.16
C ILE A 83 0.17 -5.43 -14.05
N LYS A 84 0.43 -6.20 -15.12
CA LYS A 84 0.16 -7.64 -15.12
C LYS A 84 1.02 -8.35 -14.07
N THR A 85 0.38 -9.11 -13.19
CA THR A 85 1.03 -9.90 -12.14
C THR A 85 1.97 -10.99 -12.68
N THR A 86 1.79 -11.40 -13.95
CA THR A 86 2.73 -12.30 -14.64
C THR A 86 4.04 -11.63 -15.03
N SER A 87 4.09 -10.30 -15.03
CA SER A 87 5.29 -9.51 -15.37
C SER A 87 6.02 -9.05 -14.12
N VAL A 88 5.28 -8.63 -13.08
CA VAL A 88 5.84 -8.11 -11.83
C VAL A 88 4.90 -8.48 -10.68
N SER A 89 5.43 -9.10 -9.63
CA SER A 89 4.69 -9.41 -8.39
C SER A 89 4.45 -8.17 -7.52
N LYS A 90 3.55 -8.29 -6.55
CA LYS A 90 3.28 -7.23 -5.56
C LYS A 90 4.53 -6.90 -4.73
N GLU A 91 5.30 -7.92 -4.39
CA GLU A 91 6.55 -7.81 -3.65
C GLU A 91 7.59 -7.04 -4.46
N GLU A 92 7.69 -7.29 -5.76
CA GLU A 92 8.58 -6.56 -6.66
C GLU A 92 8.15 -5.10 -6.84
N ILE A 93 6.84 -4.81 -6.97
CA ILE A 93 6.33 -3.43 -6.96
C ILE A 93 6.74 -2.71 -5.66
N SER A 94 6.55 -3.36 -4.51
CA SER A 94 6.96 -2.80 -3.21
C SER A 94 8.46 -2.53 -3.13
N ALA A 95 9.29 -3.45 -3.65
CA ALA A 95 10.74 -3.31 -3.70
C ALA A 95 11.18 -2.15 -4.63
N LEU A 96 10.52 -1.97 -5.78
CA LEU A 96 10.76 -0.84 -6.67
C LEU A 96 10.44 0.50 -5.99
N LEU A 97 9.35 0.57 -5.24
CA LEU A 97 8.99 1.77 -4.47
C LEU A 97 9.98 2.03 -3.33
N GLU A 98 10.48 1.00 -2.64
CA GLU A 98 11.56 1.16 -1.66
C GLU A 98 12.85 1.66 -2.30
N ASN A 99 13.20 1.21 -3.50
CA ASN A 99 14.37 1.71 -4.22
C ASN A 99 14.21 3.20 -4.60
N ILE A 100 13.01 3.62 -4.98
CA ILE A 100 12.69 5.05 -5.21
C ILE A 100 12.87 5.84 -3.92
N ASN A 101 12.27 5.39 -2.81
CA ASN A 101 12.42 6.02 -1.50
C ASN A 101 13.90 6.14 -1.10
N ALA A 102 14.67 5.05 -1.23
CA ALA A 102 16.07 5.01 -0.86
C ALA A 102 16.91 5.98 -1.71
N ALA A 103 16.79 5.92 -3.04
CA ALA A 103 17.60 6.76 -3.93
C ALA A 103 17.17 8.24 -3.89
N TYR A 104 15.88 8.50 -4.09
CA TYR A 104 15.32 9.85 -4.14
C TYR A 104 15.37 10.51 -2.76
N GLY A 105 14.91 9.80 -1.73
CA GLY A 105 14.95 10.28 -0.34
C GLY A 105 16.37 10.54 0.15
N ARG A 106 17.34 9.67 -0.17
CA ARG A 106 18.75 9.90 0.21
C ARG A 106 19.33 11.12 -0.49
N LEU A 107 19.07 11.31 -1.77
CA LEU A 107 19.55 12.49 -2.50
C LEU A 107 19.03 13.78 -1.84
N TYR A 108 17.73 13.83 -1.54
CA TYR A 108 17.14 14.99 -0.86
C TYR A 108 17.67 15.18 0.56
N TRP A 109 17.90 14.09 1.31
CA TRP A 109 18.56 14.17 2.60
C TRP A 109 19.93 14.83 2.49
N LEU A 110 20.77 14.37 1.57
CA LEU A 110 22.10 14.93 1.32
C LEU A 110 22.03 16.41 0.94
N MET A 111 21.11 16.77 0.04
CA MET A 111 20.94 18.15 -0.42
C MET A 111 20.55 19.11 0.72
N PHE A 112 19.68 18.70 1.63
CA PHE A 112 19.12 19.60 2.64
C PHE A 112 19.80 19.51 4.02
N ASN A 113 20.45 18.38 4.34
CA ASN A 113 20.99 18.12 5.68
C ASN A 113 22.51 17.91 5.71
N GLU A 114 23.11 17.38 4.64
CA GLU A 114 24.54 17.02 4.59
C GLU A 114 25.32 17.78 3.49
N ASN A 115 24.82 18.96 3.09
CA ASN A 115 25.51 19.79 2.10
C ASN A 115 26.65 20.61 2.74
N LYS A 116 27.56 21.11 1.90
CA LYS A 116 28.77 21.83 2.34
C LYS A 116 28.49 23.12 3.13
N ALA A 117 27.30 23.71 3.01
CA ALA A 117 26.91 24.90 3.77
C ALA A 117 26.40 24.57 5.18
N CYS A 118 26.11 23.29 5.49
CA CYS A 118 25.64 22.84 6.80
C CYS A 118 26.78 22.75 7.82
N THR A 119 27.24 23.89 8.36
CA THR A 119 28.25 23.91 9.44
C THR A 119 27.76 24.75 10.63
N PRO A 120 27.58 24.19 11.84
CA PRO A 120 27.70 22.77 12.21
C PRO A 120 26.48 21.92 11.82
N SER A 121 25.37 22.55 11.39
CA SER A 121 24.13 21.86 11.04
C SER A 121 23.25 22.76 10.17
N CYS A 122 22.40 22.15 9.35
CA CYS A 122 21.32 22.83 8.62
C CYS A 122 19.98 22.85 9.38
N GLY A 123 19.97 22.49 10.67
CA GLY A 123 18.78 22.45 11.52
C GLY A 123 17.88 21.24 11.27
N THR A 124 16.85 21.09 12.11
CA THR A 124 15.93 19.93 12.08
C THR A 124 14.78 20.09 11.10
N MET A 125 14.49 21.32 10.65
CA MET A 125 13.42 21.58 9.67
C MET A 125 13.65 20.81 8.36
N ASN A 126 14.90 20.79 7.90
CA ASN A 126 15.33 20.09 6.69
C ASN A 126 15.19 18.56 6.77
N GLN A 127 15.08 18.02 7.99
CA GLN A 127 14.82 16.60 8.19
C GLN A 127 13.37 16.23 7.85
N ALA A 128 12.41 17.16 7.91
CA ALA A 128 11.05 16.88 7.46
C ALA A 128 10.92 16.92 5.92
N MET A 129 11.76 17.73 5.27
CA MET A 129 11.66 18.00 3.84
C MET A 129 11.88 16.76 2.97
N HIS A 130 12.87 15.91 3.27
CA HIS A 130 13.12 14.72 2.42
C HIS A 130 11.89 13.80 2.31
N ASN A 131 11.17 13.57 3.41
CA ASN A 131 9.92 12.79 3.40
C ASN A 131 8.84 13.48 2.56
N ALA A 132 8.69 14.80 2.67
CA ALA A 132 7.72 15.56 1.88
C ALA A 132 8.04 15.51 0.37
N TYR A 133 9.31 15.48 -0.01
CA TYR A 133 9.71 15.32 -1.40
C TYR A 133 9.50 13.90 -1.92
N VAL A 134 9.74 12.87 -1.10
CA VAL A 134 9.39 11.49 -1.44
C VAL A 134 7.88 11.34 -1.63
N ALA A 135 7.06 11.91 -0.74
CA ALA A 135 5.61 11.98 -0.88
C ALA A 135 5.22 12.57 -2.25
N ARG A 136 5.78 13.73 -2.61
CA ARG A 136 5.52 14.36 -3.92
C ARG A 136 5.95 13.50 -5.12
N ALA A 137 7.04 12.76 -5.00
CA ALA A 137 7.43 11.81 -6.05
C ALA A 137 6.35 10.74 -6.25
N TYR A 138 5.77 10.22 -5.16
CA TYR A 138 4.64 9.29 -5.23
C TYR A 138 3.37 9.93 -5.77
N GLU A 139 3.10 11.22 -5.54
CA GLU A 139 1.96 11.91 -6.18
C GLU A 139 2.06 11.87 -7.71
N PHE A 140 3.25 12.14 -8.27
CA PHE A 140 3.45 12.10 -9.72
C PHE A 140 3.21 10.68 -10.27
N ILE A 141 3.77 9.67 -9.61
CA ILE A 141 3.59 8.27 -10.02
C ILE A 141 2.11 7.87 -9.92
N LEU A 142 1.42 8.24 -8.84
CA LEU A 142 0.00 7.93 -8.63
C LEU A 142 -0.88 8.55 -9.73
N LYS A 143 -0.60 9.81 -10.09
CA LYS A 143 -1.30 10.50 -11.18
C LYS A 143 -1.10 9.79 -12.52
N ASP A 144 0.12 9.38 -12.83
CA ASP A 144 0.42 8.65 -14.06
C ASP A 144 -0.23 7.25 -14.10
N LEU A 145 -0.22 6.52 -12.99
CA LEU A 145 -0.89 5.22 -12.89
C LEU A 145 -2.39 5.36 -13.14
N ILE A 146 -3.05 6.30 -12.46
CA ILE A 146 -4.50 6.52 -12.63
C ILE A 146 -4.82 7.03 -14.02
N ARG A 147 -3.98 7.89 -14.61
CA ARG A 147 -4.12 8.32 -16.00
C ARG A 147 -4.07 7.14 -16.96
N LEU A 148 -3.06 6.27 -16.85
CA LEU A 148 -2.92 5.07 -17.69
C LEU A 148 -4.07 4.09 -17.49
N ARG A 149 -4.52 3.88 -16.25
CA ARG A 149 -5.73 3.10 -15.94
C ARG A 149 -6.95 3.64 -16.68
N LYS A 150 -7.18 4.95 -16.65
CA LYS A 150 -8.29 5.61 -17.37
C LYS A 150 -8.16 5.47 -18.89
N GLU A 151 -6.95 5.65 -19.43
CA GLU A 151 -6.66 5.50 -20.86
C GLU A 151 -6.93 4.07 -21.36
N HIS A 152 -6.69 3.05 -20.52
CA HIS A 152 -6.81 1.63 -20.89
C HIS A 152 -8.04 0.92 -20.34
N GLY A 153 -8.82 1.54 -19.46
CA GLY A 153 -10.04 0.97 -18.88
C GLY A 153 -9.80 -0.19 -17.91
N VAL A 154 -8.70 -0.16 -17.15
CA VAL A 154 -8.29 -1.19 -16.17
C VAL A 154 -8.19 -0.64 -14.76
#